data_AF-A0A498C2U4-F1
#
_entry.id   AF-A0A498C2U4-F1
#
_cell.length_a   1.000
_cell.length_b   1.000
_cell.length_c   1.000
_cell.angle_alpha   90.00
_cell.angle_beta   90.00
_cell.angle_gamma   90.00
#
_symmetry.space_group_name_H-M   'P 1'
#
loop_
_entity.id
_entity.type
_entity.pdbx_description
1 polymer ?
#
loop_
_entity_poly.entity_id
_entity_poly.type
_entity_poly.pdbx_seq_one_letter_code
_entity_poly.pdbx_strand_id
1 'polypeptide(L)'
;MAIEHDYFGVLASGPDGSIFWTEVVDLGDQRVTVDLTAPDQDDVSADALDVAAAMISGLESIDLRARGAMVSELDDRTSEVTEYILQQQELLGEELEDMLVDISGDVHIDVIRSLELVSVTILADEHGGSDPFAVLEYALDRDATDDVLLVNLDSEGAVLSVTSAE
;
A
#
# COMPACT_ATOMS: atom_id res chain seq x y z
N MET A 1 20.45 9.99 -17.40
CA MET A 1 21.36 8.83 -17.23
C MET A 1 20.45 7.62 -16.95
N ALA A 2 20.94 6.38 -16.95
CA ALA A 2 20.08 5.22 -16.67
C ALA A 2 20.68 4.41 -15.52
N ILE A 3 19.84 3.90 -14.63
CA ILE A 3 20.23 3.03 -13.52
C ILE A 3 19.90 1.59 -13.94
N GLU A 4 20.86 0.68 -13.81
CA GLU A 4 20.64 -0.74 -14.06
C GLU A 4 20.56 -1.47 -12.72
N HIS A 5 19.51 -2.26 -12.54
CA HIS A 5 19.24 -3.04 -11.33
C HIS A 5 18.75 -4.44 -11.71
N ASP A 6 19.12 -5.45 -10.92
CA ASP A 6 18.81 -6.86 -11.24
C ASP A 6 17.31 -7.14 -11.27
N TYR A 7 16.54 -6.49 -10.39
CA TYR A 7 15.09 -6.64 -10.31
C TYR A 7 14.35 -5.73 -11.32
N PHE A 8 14.69 -4.45 -11.36
CA PHE A 8 13.95 -3.44 -12.14
C PHE A 8 14.43 -3.32 -13.58
N GLY A 9 15.53 -3.99 -13.93
CA GLY A 9 16.19 -3.82 -15.22
C GLY A 9 16.76 -2.41 -15.36
N VAL A 10 16.50 -1.77 -16.50
CA VAL A 10 17.01 -0.42 -16.79
C VAL A 10 15.94 0.61 -16.47
N LEU A 11 16.18 1.41 -15.43
CA LEU A 11 15.40 2.58 -15.06
C LEU A 11 15.90 3.80 -15.83
N ALA A 12 15.04 4.38 -16.66
CA ALA A 12 15.35 5.58 -17.44
C ALA A 12 14.69 6.80 -16.84
N SER A 13 15.42 7.91 -16.75
CA SER A 13 14.87 9.18 -16.31
C SER A 13 13.98 9.84 -17.36
N GLY A 14 12.88 10.44 -16.89
CA GLY A 14 12.01 11.32 -17.65
C GLY A 14 12.71 12.64 -18.04
N PRO A 15 12.06 13.48 -18.86
CA PRO A 15 12.60 14.77 -19.30
C PRO A 15 12.95 15.74 -18.15
N ASP A 16 12.31 15.54 -17.01
CA ASP A 16 12.40 16.28 -15.75
C ASP A 16 13.38 15.65 -14.74
N GLY A 17 13.99 14.50 -15.06
CA GLY A 17 14.94 13.80 -14.18
C GLY A 17 14.32 12.72 -13.31
N SER A 18 12.99 12.67 -13.24
CA SER A 18 12.22 11.70 -12.46
C SER A 18 12.36 10.27 -12.98
N ILE A 19 12.22 9.30 -12.09
CA ILE A 19 12.17 7.88 -12.42
C ILE A 19 10.77 7.38 -12.18
N PHE A 20 10.27 6.57 -13.11
CA PHE A 20 9.02 5.82 -12.95
C PHE A 20 9.20 4.39 -13.47
N TRP A 21 8.74 3.43 -12.69
CA TRP A 21 8.63 2.02 -13.06
C TRP A 21 7.32 1.47 -12.51
N THR A 22 6.64 0.66 -13.30
CA THR A 22 5.36 0.05 -12.93
C THR A 22 5.34 -1.39 -13.39
N GLU A 23 4.92 -2.29 -12.51
CA GLU A 23 4.65 -3.70 -12.84
C GLU A 23 3.45 -4.22 -12.05
N VAL A 24 2.79 -5.25 -12.58
CA VAL A 24 1.74 -5.96 -11.85
C VAL A 24 2.31 -7.26 -11.31
N VAL A 25 2.28 -7.43 -9.99
CA VAL A 25 2.74 -8.63 -9.29
C VAL A 25 1.56 -9.44 -8.76
N ASP A 26 1.73 -10.75 -8.66
CA ASP A 26 0.70 -11.63 -8.10
C ASP A 26 0.91 -11.76 -6.58
N LEU A 27 -0.15 -11.53 -5.79
CA LEU A 27 -0.20 -11.66 -4.33
C LEU A 27 -1.30 -12.68 -3.97
N GLY A 28 -0.93 -13.94 -3.81
CA GLY A 28 -1.91 -15.03 -3.70
C GLY A 28 -2.80 -15.08 -4.94
N ASP A 29 -4.11 -14.85 -4.74
CA ASP A 29 -5.10 -14.78 -5.82
C ASP A 29 -5.35 -13.34 -6.34
N GLN A 30 -4.72 -12.33 -5.71
CA GLN A 30 -4.85 -10.92 -6.09
C GLN A 30 -3.73 -10.51 -7.04
N ARG A 31 -4.00 -9.50 -7.87
CA ARG A 31 -2.99 -8.84 -8.71
C ARG A 31 -2.79 -7.44 -8.16
N VAL A 32 -1.56 -7.04 -7.88
CA VAL A 32 -1.24 -5.76 -7.24
C VAL A 32 -0.39 -4.94 -8.19
N THR A 33 -0.76 -3.68 -8.40
CA THR A 33 0.09 -2.75 -9.17
C THR A 33 1.19 -2.23 -8.24
N VAL A 34 2.45 -2.37 -8.64
CA VAL A 34 3.58 -1.82 -7.91
C VAL A 34 4.19 -0.72 -8.76
N ASP A 35 4.25 0.47 -8.19
CA ASP A 35 4.89 1.64 -8.75
C ASP A 35 6.16 1.95 -7.96
N LEU A 36 7.24 2.28 -8.66
CA LEU A 36 8.45 2.86 -8.09
C LEU A 36 8.66 4.22 -8.72
N THR A 37 8.79 5.24 -7.88
CA THR A 37 8.96 6.63 -8.32
C THR A 37 10.06 7.32 -7.52
N ALA A 38 10.70 8.30 -8.16
CA ALA A 38 11.58 9.28 -7.52
C ALA A 38 11.58 10.59 -8.34
N PRO A 39 11.63 11.76 -7.70
CA PRO A 39 11.65 13.06 -8.39
C PRO A 39 12.96 13.33 -9.13
N ASP A 40 14.09 12.81 -8.61
CA ASP A 40 15.40 12.91 -9.24
C ASP A 40 16.10 11.55 -9.20
N GLN A 41 16.58 11.09 -10.36
CA GLN A 41 17.35 9.86 -10.47
C GLN A 41 18.63 9.85 -9.62
N ASP A 42 19.21 11.01 -9.33
CA ASP A 42 20.47 11.10 -8.59
C ASP A 42 20.26 10.92 -7.07
N ASP A 43 19.01 10.99 -6.60
CA ASP A 43 18.61 10.69 -5.22
C ASP A 43 18.29 9.19 -5.01
N VAL A 44 18.28 8.39 -6.09
CA VAL A 44 18.03 6.95 -6.02
C VAL A 44 19.33 6.18 -5.84
N SER A 45 19.52 5.63 -4.64
CA SER A 45 20.66 4.77 -4.33
C SER A 45 20.43 3.31 -4.75
N ALA A 46 21.51 2.56 -5.00
CA ALA A 46 21.41 1.12 -5.25
C ALA A 46 20.80 0.37 -4.05
N ASP A 47 21.16 0.76 -2.83
CA ASP A 47 20.59 0.19 -1.61
C ASP A 47 19.07 0.40 -1.52
N ALA A 48 18.56 1.56 -1.95
CA ALA A 48 17.12 1.83 -2.01
C ALA A 48 16.40 0.87 -2.97
N LEU A 49 17.01 0.57 -4.12
CA LEU A 49 16.47 -0.38 -5.09
C LEU A 49 16.52 -1.83 -4.57
N ASP A 50 17.59 -2.22 -3.88
CA ASP A 50 17.68 -3.53 -3.23
C ASP A 50 16.59 -3.70 -2.17
N VAL A 51 16.36 -2.66 -1.36
CA VAL A 51 15.29 -2.64 -0.35
C VAL A 51 13.91 -2.70 -1.00
N ALA A 52 13.65 -1.90 -2.05
CA ALA A 52 12.40 -1.94 -2.80
C ALA A 52 12.12 -3.34 -3.38
N ALA A 53 13.12 -3.97 -4.02
CA ALA A 53 12.98 -5.32 -4.55
C ALA A 53 12.72 -6.36 -3.46
N ALA A 54 13.35 -6.21 -2.29
CA ALA A 54 13.11 -7.05 -1.13
C ALA A 54 11.68 -6.89 -0.58
N MET A 55 11.15 -5.66 -0.54
CA MET A 55 9.77 -5.41 -0.14
C MET A 55 8.78 -6.07 -1.08
N ILE A 56 8.95 -5.90 -2.40
CA ILE A 56 8.05 -6.51 -3.38
C ILE A 56 8.08 -8.04 -3.26
N SER A 57 9.27 -8.62 -3.07
CA SER A 57 9.43 -10.06 -2.84
C SER A 57 8.81 -10.54 -1.51
N GLY A 58 8.69 -9.65 -0.53
CA GLY A 58 8.15 -9.91 0.80
C GLY A 58 6.71 -9.43 1.00
N LEU A 59 6.00 -9.06 -0.08
CA LEU A 59 4.74 -8.32 0.00
C LEU A 59 3.65 -9.05 0.81
N GLU A 60 3.57 -10.37 0.76
CA GLU A 60 2.64 -11.16 1.59
C GLU A 60 2.84 -10.94 3.09
N SER A 61 4.09 -10.87 3.54
CA SER A 61 4.37 -10.60 4.95
C SER A 61 4.10 -9.15 5.32
N ILE A 62 4.26 -8.23 4.37
CA ILE A 62 3.99 -6.80 4.59
C ILE A 62 2.48 -6.58 4.67
N ASP A 63 1.70 -7.19 3.78
CA ASP A 63 0.24 -7.13 3.79
C ASP A 63 -0.33 -7.61 5.13
N LEU A 64 0.18 -8.74 5.65
CA LEU A 64 -0.23 -9.25 6.96
C LEU A 64 0.07 -8.25 8.10
N ARG A 65 1.20 -7.55 8.04
CA ARG A 65 1.55 -6.52 9.05
C ARG A 65 0.68 -5.29 8.93
N ALA A 66 0.41 -4.83 7.70
CA ALA A 66 -0.48 -3.71 7.42
C ALA A 66 -1.88 -3.97 7.98
N ARG A 67 -2.47 -5.15 7.70
CA ARG A 67 -3.76 -5.55 8.29
C ARG A 67 -3.71 -5.66 9.81
N GLY A 68 -2.60 -6.14 10.38
CA GLY A 68 -2.40 -6.16 11.82
C GLY A 68 -2.38 -4.75 12.45
N ALA A 69 -1.78 -3.77 11.77
CA ALA A 69 -1.80 -2.38 12.18
C ALA A 69 -3.22 -1.80 12.11
N MET A 70 -3.96 -2.04 11.02
CA MET A 70 -5.36 -1.63 10.90
C MET A 70 -6.23 -2.18 12.04
N VAL A 71 -6.08 -3.47 12.38
CA VAL A 71 -6.81 -4.07 13.51
C VAL A 71 -6.46 -3.38 14.84
N SER A 72 -5.21 -2.96 15.01
CA SER A 72 -4.76 -2.28 16.23
C SER A 72 -5.36 -0.87 16.37
N GLU A 73 -5.77 -0.24 15.28
CA GLU A 73 -6.43 1.07 15.25
C GLU A 73 -7.91 1.01 15.68
N LEU A 74 -8.52 -0.18 15.74
CA LEU A 74 -9.94 -0.34 16.09
C LEU A 74 -10.28 0.01 17.54
N ASP A 75 -9.28 0.04 18.44
CA ASP A 75 -9.47 0.46 19.82
C ASP A 75 -9.67 1.99 19.96
N ASP A 76 -9.27 2.76 18.94
CA ASP A 76 -9.49 4.20 18.86
C ASP A 76 -10.66 4.51 17.91
N ARG A 77 -11.72 5.11 18.45
CA ARG A 77 -12.91 5.48 17.66
C ARG A 77 -12.69 6.66 16.73
N THR A 78 -11.58 7.37 16.90
CA THR A 78 -11.16 8.50 16.07
C THR A 78 -10.00 8.12 15.14
N SER A 79 -9.68 6.83 15.03
CA SER A 79 -8.74 6.37 14.01
C SER A 79 -9.38 6.41 12.64
N GLU A 80 -8.54 6.67 11.64
CA GLU A 80 -8.89 6.68 10.22
C GLU A 80 -9.50 5.34 9.78
N VAL A 81 -9.01 4.23 10.33
CA VAL A 81 -9.54 2.88 10.04
C VAL A 81 -10.97 2.74 10.55
N THR A 82 -11.25 3.21 11.77
CA THR A 82 -12.60 3.15 12.32
C THR A 82 -13.55 4.05 11.52
N GLU A 83 -13.12 5.27 11.20
CA GLU A 83 -13.94 6.20 10.41
C GLU A 83 -14.22 5.67 9.00
N TYR A 84 -13.23 5.08 8.33
CA TYR A 84 -13.39 4.41 7.05
C TYR A 84 -14.46 3.31 7.13
N ILE A 85 -14.36 2.39 8.10
CA ILE A 85 -15.32 1.28 8.25
C ILE A 85 -16.73 1.82 8.48
N LEU A 86 -16.89 2.83 9.35
CA LEU A 86 -18.20 3.43 9.61
C LEU A 86 -18.78 4.12 8.37
N GLN A 87 -17.94 4.77 7.56
CA GLN A 87 -18.36 5.36 6.29
C GLN A 87 -18.81 4.29 5.30
N GLN A 88 -18.06 3.20 5.14
CA GLN A 88 -18.45 2.08 4.27
C GLN A 88 -19.77 1.45 4.71
N GLN A 89 -19.99 1.30 6.03
CA GLN A 89 -21.27 0.84 6.56
C GLN A 89 -22.43 1.79 6.26
N GLU A 90 -22.21 3.10 6.30
CA GLU A 90 -23.24 4.09 5.97
C GLU A 90 -23.55 4.11 4.47
N LEU A 91 -22.51 4.04 3.62
CA LEU A 91 -22.63 4.12 2.17
C LEU A 91 -23.26 2.86 1.56
N LEU A 92 -22.78 1.68 1.96
CA LEU A 92 -23.16 0.40 1.36
C LEU A 92 -24.35 -0.26 2.08
N GLY A 93 -24.53 0.01 3.38
CA GLY A 93 -25.64 -0.54 4.15
C GLY A 93 -25.70 -2.08 4.09
N GLU A 94 -26.80 -2.61 3.56
CA GLU A 94 -27.01 -4.06 3.41
C GLU A 94 -26.11 -4.69 2.33
N GLU A 95 -25.63 -3.91 1.36
CA GLU A 95 -24.75 -4.40 0.28
C GLU A 95 -23.33 -4.67 0.77
N LEU A 96 -22.95 -4.16 1.95
CA LEU A 96 -21.63 -4.40 2.53
C LEU A 96 -21.37 -5.89 2.75
N GLU A 97 -22.36 -6.64 3.26
CA GLU A 97 -22.21 -8.06 3.56
C GLU A 97 -21.89 -8.91 2.31
N ASP A 98 -22.34 -8.48 1.13
CA ASP A 98 -22.07 -9.17 -0.14
C ASP A 98 -20.61 -9.00 -0.60
N MET A 99 -19.90 -7.99 -0.06
CA MET A 99 -18.49 -7.74 -0.34
C MET A 99 -17.55 -8.44 0.65
N LEU A 100 -18.08 -8.96 1.76
CA LEU A 100 -17.24 -9.56 2.80
C LEU A 100 -16.81 -10.97 2.40
N VAL A 101 -15.52 -11.26 2.57
CA VAL A 101 -14.95 -12.59 2.27
C VAL A 101 -15.32 -13.64 3.32
N ASP A 102 -15.66 -13.20 4.54
CA ASP A 102 -16.10 -14.04 5.65
C ASP A 102 -16.99 -13.20 6.60
N ILE A 103 -17.97 -13.84 7.23
CA ILE A 103 -18.87 -13.20 8.20
C ILE A 103 -18.63 -13.84 9.56
N SER A 104 -17.81 -13.19 10.38
CA SER A 104 -17.44 -13.67 11.72
C SER A 104 -18.35 -13.13 12.83
N GLY A 105 -19.12 -12.08 12.52
CA GLY A 105 -19.96 -11.35 13.47
C GLY A 105 -19.27 -10.12 14.08
N ASP A 106 -18.04 -9.84 13.67
CA ASP A 106 -17.34 -8.59 13.92
C ASP A 106 -17.10 -7.88 12.58
N VAL A 107 -18.03 -7.00 12.21
CA VAL A 107 -18.01 -6.33 10.90
C VAL A 107 -16.73 -5.51 10.68
N HIS A 108 -16.10 -4.98 11.74
CA HIS A 108 -14.86 -4.23 11.58
C HIS A 108 -13.71 -5.15 11.14
N ILE A 109 -13.62 -6.32 11.77
CA ILE A 109 -12.62 -7.34 11.39
C ILE A 109 -12.93 -7.92 10.02
N ASP A 110 -14.20 -8.15 9.72
CA ASP A 110 -14.63 -8.72 8.45
C ASP A 110 -14.31 -7.75 7.29
N VAL A 111 -14.51 -6.43 7.46
CA VAL A 111 -14.12 -5.41 6.49
C VAL A 111 -12.60 -5.42 6.27
N ILE A 112 -11.78 -5.35 7.33
CA ILE A 112 -10.31 -5.35 7.20
C ILE A 112 -9.80 -6.60 6.48
N ARG A 113 -10.43 -7.76 6.70
CA ARG A 113 -10.08 -9.01 6.00
C ARG A 113 -10.48 -8.99 4.53
N SER A 114 -11.52 -8.26 4.19
CA SER A 114 -12.09 -8.20 2.85
C SER A 114 -11.43 -7.14 1.96
N LEU A 115 -10.69 -6.20 2.54
CA LEU A 115 -9.91 -5.22 1.78
C LEU A 115 -8.95 -5.91 0.80
N GLU A 116 -8.94 -5.45 -0.44
CA GLU A 116 -7.98 -5.83 -1.47
C GLU A 116 -6.80 -4.85 -1.45
N LEU A 117 -5.57 -5.38 -1.62
CA LEU A 117 -4.41 -4.52 -1.86
C LEU A 117 -4.39 -4.12 -3.34
N VAL A 118 -4.72 -2.87 -3.62
CA VAL A 118 -4.89 -2.35 -4.99
C VAL A 118 -3.54 -2.01 -5.60
N SER A 119 -2.75 -1.23 -4.86
CA SER A 119 -1.46 -0.73 -5.33
C SER A 119 -0.43 -0.59 -4.21
N VAL A 120 0.84 -0.58 -4.60
CA VAL A 120 1.99 -0.28 -3.74
C VAL A 120 2.82 0.77 -4.44
N THR A 121 2.98 1.94 -3.84
CA THR A 121 3.87 2.99 -4.33
C THR A 121 5.14 3.02 -3.51
N ILE A 122 6.30 2.87 -4.14
CA ILE A 122 7.63 2.95 -3.52
C ILE A 122 8.25 4.30 -3.89
N LEU A 123 8.64 5.07 -2.87
CA LEU A 123 9.30 6.37 -2.96
C LEU A 123 10.81 6.16 -2.78
N ALA A 124 11.52 5.87 -3.87
CA ALA A 124 12.90 5.38 -3.81
C ALA A 124 13.91 6.42 -3.28
N ASP A 125 13.57 7.71 -3.35
CA ASP A 125 14.35 8.82 -2.81
C ASP A 125 14.25 8.97 -1.28
N GLU A 126 13.21 8.41 -0.65
CA GLU A 126 12.97 8.51 0.79
C GLU A 126 13.73 7.44 1.61
N HIS A 127 14.65 6.70 0.98
CA HIS A 127 15.44 5.68 1.65
C HIS A 127 16.35 6.27 2.75
N GLY A 128 16.08 5.90 4.00
CA GLY A 128 16.79 6.44 5.18
C GLY A 128 16.30 7.81 5.63
N GLY A 129 15.21 8.31 5.06
CA GLY A 129 14.50 9.52 5.46
C GLY A 129 13.57 9.31 6.67
N SER A 130 12.78 10.35 6.96
CA SER A 130 11.69 10.29 7.95
C SER A 130 10.32 10.10 7.32
N ASP A 131 10.22 10.33 6.02
CA ASP A 131 9.00 10.19 5.25
C ASP A 131 8.80 8.72 4.84
N PRO A 132 7.56 8.33 4.49
CA PRO A 132 7.27 6.95 4.09
C PRO A 132 8.11 6.53 2.89
N PHE A 133 8.71 5.35 2.95
CA PHE A 133 9.39 4.75 1.82
C PHE A 133 8.43 4.00 0.89
N ALA A 134 7.34 3.47 1.45
CA ALA A 134 6.30 2.82 0.67
C ALA A 134 4.90 3.14 1.19
N VAL A 135 3.93 3.18 0.29
CA VAL A 135 2.52 3.39 0.58
C VAL A 135 1.72 2.25 -0.04
N LEU A 136 0.96 1.53 0.79
CA LEU A 136 0.06 0.47 0.36
C LEU A 136 -1.37 1.00 0.33
N GLU A 137 -2.06 0.82 -0.80
CA GLU A 137 -3.42 1.28 -1.00
C GLU A 137 -4.40 0.10 -0.93
N TYR A 138 -5.36 0.20 -0.03
CA TYR A 138 -6.37 -0.81 0.23
C TYR A 138 -7.76 -0.29 -0.08
N ALA A 139 -8.54 -1.08 -0.79
CA ALA A 139 -9.93 -0.76 -1.10
C ALA A 139 -10.83 -1.96 -0.84
N LEU A 140 -12.08 -1.71 -0.44
CA LEU A 140 -13.09 -2.76 -0.35
C LEU A 140 -13.68 -3.09 -1.72
N ASP A 141 -13.88 -2.07 -2.56
CA ASP A 141 -14.17 -2.21 -3.99
C ASP A 141 -12.96 -1.70 -4.77
N ARG A 142 -12.34 -2.59 -5.55
CA ARG A 142 -11.18 -2.24 -6.38
C ARG A 142 -11.51 -1.22 -7.48
N ASP A 143 -12.76 -1.13 -7.90
CA ASP A 143 -13.21 -0.15 -8.89
C ASP A 143 -13.53 1.22 -8.25
N ALA A 144 -13.59 1.31 -6.91
CA ALA A 144 -13.76 2.56 -6.19
C ALA A 144 -12.40 3.23 -5.94
N THR A 145 -12.23 4.44 -6.48
CA THR A 145 -10.96 5.19 -6.41
C THR A 145 -10.86 6.15 -5.24
N ASP A 146 -11.99 6.52 -4.65
CA ASP A 146 -12.06 7.60 -3.66
C ASP A 146 -12.12 7.08 -2.21
N ASP A 147 -12.47 5.81 -2.01
CA ASP A 147 -12.66 5.21 -0.69
C ASP A 147 -11.57 4.17 -0.40
N VAL A 148 -10.35 4.65 -0.14
CA VAL A 148 -9.17 3.80 0.12
C VAL A 148 -8.50 4.10 1.46
N LEU A 149 -7.90 3.06 2.04
CA LEU A 149 -6.98 3.17 3.17
C LEU A 149 -5.54 3.10 2.67
N LEU A 150 -4.71 4.03 3.13
CA LEU A 150 -3.30 4.12 2.84
C LEU A 150 -2.50 3.68 4.07
N VAL A 151 -1.62 2.69 3.89
CA VAL A 151 -0.69 2.25 4.93
C VAL A 151 0.72 2.71 4.55
N ASN A 152 1.27 3.61 5.36
CA ASN A 152 2.59 4.19 5.16
C ASN A 152 3.64 3.32 5.87
N LEU A 153 4.71 2.97 5.15
CA LEU A 153 5.79 2.11 5.64
C LEU A 153 7.14 2.82 5.58
N ASP A 154 8.02 2.50 6.52
CA ASP A 154 9.44 2.83 6.39
C ASP A 154 10.20 1.83 5.49
N SER A 155 11.48 2.09 5.25
CA SER A 155 12.37 1.23 4.46
C SER A 155 12.61 -0.17 5.05
N GLU A 156 12.26 -0.41 6.32
CA GLU A 156 12.34 -1.74 6.95
C GLU A 156 11.00 -2.51 6.84
N GLY A 157 9.98 -1.89 6.26
CA GLY A 157 8.62 -2.44 6.14
C GLY A 157 7.84 -2.39 7.46
N ALA A 158 8.21 -1.49 8.37
CA ALA A 158 7.43 -1.20 9.56
C ALA A 158 6.35 -0.16 9.25
N VAL A 159 5.17 -0.33 9.84
CA VAL A 159 4.04 0.59 9.64
C VAL A 159 4.26 1.86 10.44
N LEU A 160 4.22 2.99 9.73
CA LEU A 160 4.33 4.34 10.28
C LEU A 160 2.96 4.92 10.65
N SER A 161 1.98 4.74 9.77
CA SER A 161 0.61 5.22 9.97
C SER A 161 -0.37 4.52 9.03
N VAL A 162 -1.66 4.62 9.37
CA VAL A 162 -2.77 4.30 8.48
C VAL A 162 -3.63 5.55 8.33
N THR A 163 -3.92 5.95 7.10
CA THR A 163 -4.71 7.16 6.78
C THR A 163 -5.76 6.84 5.73
N SER A 164 -6.85 7.61 5.65
CA SER A 164 -7.75 7.58 4.48
C SER A 164 -7.24 8.53 3.38
N ALA A 165 -7.62 8.27 2.13
CA ALA A 165 -7.45 9.26 1.06
C ALA A 165 -8.50 10.38 1.23
N GLU A 166 -8.07 11.65 1.18
CA GLU A 166 -8.94 12.84 1.27
C GLU A 166 -9.60 13.23 -0.05
#